data_AF-A0A127VES7-F1
#
_entry.id   AF-A0A127VES7-F1
#
_cell.length_a   1.000
_cell.length_b   1.000
_cell.length_c   1.000
_cell.angle_alpha   90.00
_cell.angle_beta   90.00
_cell.angle_gamma   90.00
#
_symmetry.space_group_name_H-M   'P 1'
#
loop_
_entity.id
_entity.type
_entity.pdbx_description
1 polymer ?
#
loop_
_entity_poly.entity_id
_entity_poly.type
_entity_poly.pdbx_seq_one_letter_code
_entity_poly.pdbx_strand_id
1 'polypeptide(L)'
;MASYSITKINEYDAHGGPSSEKPGGDGHAKTATREGRYVINSIGKHVSYGKYAYWSGVAWGTEMRLDGDITMVKNGGAWVRLTDVNAQWGKYKTQQKQVTEYIRQQYTAISNSKAFPNRWIFNDFGHTSVKYFKDNNHNWKLDGKEQVLGDFIHTTPPDEYLTSINKGSQIKLSESHGCIHVKPLDIDTMIGNGYLKKGNTIEVHSYTERMIPVSLTRSIARPPFEVHFYPGLFKIAIYRVSIKK
;
A
#
# COMPACT_ATOMS: atom_id res chain seq x y z
N MET A 1 -21.30 -30.68 2.41
CA MET A 1 -20.36 -29.55 2.68
C MET A 1 -20.90 -28.31 2.00
N ALA A 2 -20.83 -27.14 2.63
CA ALA A 2 -21.24 -25.90 1.98
C ALA A 2 -20.39 -25.67 0.72
N SER A 3 -21.04 -25.22 -0.34
CA SER A 3 -20.39 -24.86 -1.60
C SER A 3 -20.71 -23.40 -1.89
N TYR A 4 -19.70 -22.64 -2.30
CA TYR A 4 -19.82 -21.22 -2.59
C TYR A 4 -19.54 -20.98 -4.05
N SER A 5 -20.41 -20.20 -4.70
CA SER A 5 -20.13 -19.62 -6.01
C SER A 5 -19.47 -18.28 -5.80
N ILE A 6 -18.29 -18.08 -6.37
CA ILE A 6 -17.65 -16.76 -6.40
C ILE A 6 -17.59 -16.29 -7.86
N THR A 7 -18.20 -15.15 -8.15
CA THR A 7 -18.36 -14.63 -9.51
C THR A 7 -17.68 -13.28 -9.62
N LYS A 8 -16.83 -13.11 -10.63
CA LYS A 8 -16.10 -11.87 -10.88
C LYS A 8 -17.07 -10.75 -11.24
N ILE A 9 -16.90 -9.61 -10.60
CA ILE A 9 -17.75 -8.42 -10.79
C ILE A 9 -16.97 -7.17 -11.19
N ASN A 10 -15.65 -7.15 -10.97
CA ASN A 10 -14.80 -6.04 -11.38
C ASN A 10 -13.32 -6.45 -11.48
N GLU A 11 -12.52 -5.62 -12.14
CA GLU A 11 -11.06 -5.76 -12.24
C GLU A 11 -10.37 -4.40 -12.12
N TYR A 12 -9.16 -4.39 -11.55
CA TYR A 12 -8.31 -3.21 -11.39
C TYR A 12 -6.87 -3.54 -11.77
N ASP A 13 -6.13 -2.52 -12.22
CA ASP A 13 -4.69 -2.65 -12.42
C ASP A 13 -3.98 -2.75 -11.06
N ALA A 14 -3.04 -3.68 -10.95
CA ALA A 14 -2.23 -3.84 -9.75
C ALA A 14 -0.86 -4.41 -10.08
N HIS A 15 0.17 -4.04 -9.33
CA HIS A 15 1.52 -4.56 -9.57
C HIS A 15 2.12 -5.10 -8.28
N GLY A 16 2.58 -6.35 -8.33
CA GLY A 16 3.23 -7.02 -7.22
C GLY A 16 4.75 -6.90 -7.30
N GLY A 17 5.43 -7.68 -6.46
CA GLY A 17 6.85 -7.96 -6.64
C GLY A 17 7.15 -8.79 -7.89
N PRO A 18 8.42 -8.99 -8.25
CA PRO A 18 8.83 -9.82 -9.38
C PRO A 18 8.59 -11.32 -9.10
N SER A 19 8.48 -12.16 -10.14
CA SER A 19 8.31 -13.62 -9.98
C SER A 19 9.54 -14.31 -9.38
N SER A 20 10.70 -13.67 -9.45
CA SER A 20 11.97 -14.14 -8.91
C SER A 20 12.69 -12.97 -8.24
N GLU A 21 13.40 -13.25 -7.15
CA GLU A 21 14.15 -12.23 -6.42
C GLU A 21 15.14 -11.51 -7.36
N LYS A 22 15.18 -10.18 -7.26
CA LYS A 22 16.15 -9.37 -7.99
C LYS A 22 16.57 -8.14 -7.18
N PRO A 23 17.77 -7.58 -7.41
CA PRO A 23 18.20 -6.37 -6.73
C PRO A 23 17.23 -5.20 -6.98
N GLY A 24 16.83 -4.50 -5.91
CA GLY A 24 16.14 -3.22 -6.01
C GLY A 24 17.13 -2.06 -6.15
N GLY A 25 16.67 -0.96 -6.75
CA GLY A 25 17.47 0.27 -6.90
C GLY A 25 17.72 1.02 -5.58
N ASP A 26 17.06 0.59 -4.50
CA ASP A 26 17.17 1.10 -3.14
C ASP A 26 18.11 0.26 -2.24
N GLY A 27 18.78 -0.75 -2.82
CA GLY A 27 19.65 -1.65 -2.07
C GLY A 27 18.91 -2.74 -1.28
N HIS A 28 17.59 -2.85 -1.44
CA HIS A 28 16.78 -3.93 -0.90
C HIS A 28 16.35 -4.89 -2.01
N ALA A 29 16.36 -6.19 -1.73
CA ALA A 29 15.93 -7.18 -2.72
C ALA A 29 14.42 -7.06 -2.97
N LYS A 30 14.02 -7.01 -4.25
CA LYS A 30 12.62 -7.13 -4.64
C LYS A 30 12.26 -8.61 -4.63
N THR A 31 11.37 -9.01 -3.73
CA THR A 31 10.90 -10.39 -3.58
C THR A 31 9.51 -10.57 -4.19
N ALA A 32 9.14 -11.82 -4.45
CA ALA A 32 7.83 -12.14 -4.99
C ALA A 32 6.69 -11.80 -4.02
N THR A 33 5.56 -11.37 -4.58
CA THR A 33 4.31 -11.27 -3.82
C THR A 33 3.92 -12.67 -3.40
N ARG A 34 3.78 -12.90 -2.10
CA ARG A 34 3.63 -14.25 -1.57
C ARG A 34 2.26 -14.85 -1.92
N GLU A 35 2.27 -15.91 -2.72
CA GLU A 35 1.07 -16.70 -3.03
C GLU A 35 0.41 -17.18 -1.73
N GLY A 36 -0.92 -17.14 -1.69
CA GLY A 36 -1.70 -17.62 -0.56
C GLY A 36 -3.02 -16.90 -0.36
N ARG A 37 -3.75 -17.33 0.66
CA ARG A 37 -5.05 -16.78 1.04
C ARG A 37 -4.95 -16.12 2.40
N TYR A 38 -5.44 -14.89 2.47
CA TYR A 38 -5.24 -13.95 3.56
C TYR A 38 -6.56 -13.30 3.92
N VAL A 39 -6.59 -12.63 5.08
CA VAL A 39 -7.76 -11.90 5.57
C VAL A 39 -7.36 -10.47 5.89
N ILE A 40 -8.15 -9.51 5.42
CA ILE A 40 -7.93 -8.09 5.68
C ILE A 40 -8.10 -7.82 7.18
N ASN A 41 -7.06 -7.31 7.81
CA ASN A 41 -7.05 -6.95 9.23
C ASN A 41 -7.48 -5.50 9.46
N SER A 42 -6.90 -4.58 8.69
CA SER A 42 -7.04 -3.15 8.93
C SER A 42 -6.76 -2.34 7.66
N ILE A 43 -7.38 -1.16 7.59
CA ILE A 43 -7.20 -0.20 6.51
C ILE A 43 -6.88 1.15 7.16
N GLY A 44 -5.89 1.86 6.62
CA GLY A 44 -5.56 3.20 7.07
C GLY A 44 -4.14 3.61 6.73
N LYS A 45 -3.76 4.79 7.23
CA LYS A 45 -2.41 5.34 7.02
C LYS A 45 -1.36 4.43 7.65
N HIS A 46 -0.28 4.20 6.92
CA HIS A 46 0.89 3.50 7.44
C HIS A 46 1.96 4.49 7.91
N VAL A 47 2.58 4.15 9.04
CA VAL A 47 3.83 4.75 9.48
C VAL A 47 4.77 3.61 9.85
N SER A 48 5.98 3.64 9.30
CA SER A 48 7.05 2.69 9.58
C SER A 48 7.89 3.15 10.76
N TYR A 49 8.51 2.19 11.45
CA TYR A 49 9.33 2.43 12.64
C TYR A 49 10.76 1.91 12.45
N GLY A 50 11.65 2.27 13.38
CA GLY A 50 13.03 1.77 13.40
C GLY A 50 13.84 2.22 12.19
N LYS A 51 14.45 1.26 11.49
CA LYS A 51 15.31 1.54 10.32
C LYS A 51 14.53 2.02 9.08
N TYR A 52 13.23 1.74 9.00
CA TYR A 52 12.37 2.12 7.87
C TYR A 52 11.65 3.47 8.07
N ALA A 53 11.88 4.15 9.19
CA ALA A 53 11.16 5.37 9.56
C ALA A 53 11.63 6.64 8.81
N TYR A 54 12.64 6.56 7.93
CA TYR A 54 13.19 7.75 7.27
C TYR A 54 12.09 8.46 6.45
N TRP A 55 11.59 7.86 5.37
CA TRP A 55 10.53 8.46 4.56
C TRP A 55 9.12 8.09 5.03
N SER A 56 8.99 6.87 5.55
CA SER A 56 7.71 6.30 5.97
C SER A 56 7.41 6.51 7.46
N GLY A 57 8.23 7.27 8.20
CA GLY A 57 8.00 7.61 9.61
C GLY A 57 7.04 8.79 9.85
N VAL A 58 6.61 9.47 8.79
CA VAL A 58 5.59 10.53 8.80
C VAL A 58 4.44 10.07 7.91
N ALA A 59 3.21 10.15 8.39
CA ALA A 59 2.05 9.72 7.62
C ALA A 59 1.84 10.60 6.37
N TRP A 60 1.38 10.00 5.27
CA TRP A 60 1.03 10.76 4.07
C TRP A 60 0.01 11.87 4.35
N GLY A 61 0.20 13.01 3.68
CA GLY A 61 -0.67 14.17 3.75
C GLY A 61 -0.54 14.98 5.03
N THR A 62 0.39 14.62 5.94
CA THR A 62 0.70 15.39 7.16
C THR A 62 1.06 16.82 6.78
N GLU A 63 0.50 17.81 7.46
CA GLU A 63 0.75 19.22 7.14
C GLU A 63 2.23 19.56 7.35
N MET A 64 2.79 20.32 6.41
CA MET A 64 4.18 20.79 6.42
C MET A 64 4.22 22.30 6.29
N ARG A 65 5.24 22.91 6.89
CA ARG A 65 5.57 24.33 6.67
C ARG A 65 7.05 24.57 6.86
N LEU A 66 7.49 25.75 6.44
CA LEU A 66 8.78 26.30 6.82
C LEU A 66 8.62 27.23 8.00
N ASP A 67 9.57 27.15 8.92
CA ASP A 67 9.79 28.14 9.97
C ASP A 67 11.25 28.63 9.82
N GLY A 68 11.42 29.74 9.09
CA GLY A 68 12.72 30.10 8.51
C GLY A 68 13.25 28.99 7.59
N ASP A 69 14.45 28.49 7.88
CA ASP A 69 15.09 27.38 7.15
C ASP A 69 14.77 25.99 7.73
N ILE A 70 13.82 25.90 8.67
CA ILE A 70 13.51 24.65 9.37
C ILE A 70 12.25 24.01 8.76
N THR A 71 12.37 22.76 8.34
CA THR A 71 11.21 21.96 7.93
C THR A 71 10.42 21.52 9.16
N MET A 72 9.18 21.99 9.24
CA MET A 72 8.24 21.66 10.31
C MET A 72 7.14 20.73 9.76
N VAL A 73 6.74 19.74 10.57
CA VAL A 73 5.61 18.85 10.29
C VAL A 73 4.63 18.89 11.45
N LYS A 74 3.33 18.71 11.17
CA LYS A 74 2.30 18.66 12.21
C LYS A 74 2.15 17.24 12.76
N ASN A 75 2.86 16.93 13.83
CA ASN A 75 2.84 15.62 14.47
C ASN A 75 2.08 15.69 15.81
N GLY A 76 1.13 14.79 16.03
CA GLY A 76 0.33 14.79 17.28
C GLY A 76 -0.44 16.10 17.52
N GLY A 77 -0.79 16.84 16.46
CA GLY A 77 -1.48 18.13 16.56
C GLY A 77 -0.57 19.34 16.77
N ALA A 78 0.72 19.13 17.05
CA ALA A 78 1.71 20.20 17.26
C ALA A 78 2.67 20.31 16.07
N TRP A 79 3.19 21.52 15.84
CA TRP A 79 4.28 21.72 14.89
C TRP A 79 5.60 21.30 15.53
N VAL A 80 6.26 20.30 14.94
CA VAL A 80 7.57 19.80 15.37
C VAL A 80 8.55 19.86 14.20
N ARG A 81 9.85 19.96 14.50
CA ARG A 81 10.89 19.85 13.46
C ARG A 81 10.88 18.44 12.89
N LEU A 82 11.10 18.29 11.59
CA LEU A 82 11.21 16.96 10.97
C LEU A 82 12.27 16.10 11.69
N THR A 83 13.39 16.70 12.08
CA THR A 83 14.48 16.05 12.84
C THR A 83 14.10 15.58 14.24
N ASP A 84 12.93 15.97 14.76
CA ASP A 84 12.45 15.53 16.06
C ASP A 84 11.34 14.47 15.96
N VAL A 85 10.91 14.10 14.74
CA VAL A 85 9.82 13.14 14.52
C VAL A 85 10.26 11.71 14.87
N ASN A 86 11.45 11.30 14.43
CA ASN A 86 11.95 9.95 14.66
C ASN A 86 13.49 9.90 14.65
N ALA A 87 14.04 8.76 15.06
CA ALA A 87 15.49 8.58 15.21
C ALA A 87 16.27 8.68 13.89
N GLN A 88 15.66 8.41 12.73
CA GLN A 88 16.36 8.52 11.43
C GLN A 88 16.59 9.98 11.07
N TRP A 89 15.55 10.82 11.15
CA TRP A 89 15.69 12.27 10.96
C TRP A 89 16.49 12.92 12.10
N GLY A 90 16.43 12.34 13.31
CA GLY A 90 17.18 12.78 14.49
C GLY A 90 18.70 12.85 14.30
N LYS A 91 19.25 12.08 13.36
CA LYS A 91 20.68 12.12 12.99
C LYS A 91 21.10 13.47 12.39
N TYR A 92 20.15 14.27 11.91
CA TYR A 92 20.40 15.54 11.22
C TYR A 92 19.93 16.76 12.02
N LYS A 93 19.74 16.64 13.34
CA LYS A 93 19.27 17.75 14.20
C LYS A 93 20.10 19.03 14.09
N THR A 94 21.39 18.94 13.79
CA THR A 94 22.30 20.08 13.62
C THR A 94 22.36 20.61 12.17
N GLN A 95 21.65 19.98 11.23
CA GLN A 95 21.75 20.21 9.79
C GLN A 95 20.40 20.64 9.19
N GLN A 96 19.64 21.49 9.88
CA GLN A 96 18.26 21.84 9.50
C GLN A 96 18.16 22.40 8.07
N LYS A 97 19.10 23.26 7.68
CA LYS A 97 19.12 23.84 6.34
C LYS A 97 19.33 22.77 5.26
N GLN A 98 20.28 21.86 5.47
CA GLN A 98 20.54 20.76 4.54
C GLN A 98 19.33 19.81 4.45
N VAL A 99 18.65 19.53 5.57
CA VAL A 99 17.40 18.76 5.58
C VAL A 99 16.34 19.45 4.73
N THR A 100 16.13 20.76 4.91
CA THR A 100 15.16 21.52 4.12
C THR A 100 15.48 21.53 2.62
N GLU A 101 16.76 21.70 2.26
CA GLU A 101 17.21 21.60 0.86
C GLU A 101 16.97 20.20 0.29
N TYR A 102 17.25 19.16 1.06
CA TYR A 102 17.01 17.78 0.65
C TYR A 102 15.52 17.49 0.43
N ILE A 103 14.64 17.98 1.31
CA ILE A 103 13.18 17.88 1.13
C ILE A 103 12.74 18.59 -0.16
N ARG A 104 13.28 19.77 -0.48
CA ARG A 104 12.99 20.45 -1.76
C ARG A 104 13.46 19.65 -2.97
N GLN A 105 14.64 19.04 -2.90
CA GLN A 105 15.17 18.21 -3.98
C GLN A 105 14.27 17.00 -4.23
N GLN A 106 13.87 16.29 -3.17
CA GLN A 106 12.95 15.15 -3.29
C GLN A 106 11.58 15.59 -3.80
N TYR A 107 11.06 16.72 -3.32
CA TYR A 107 9.81 17.27 -3.85
C TYR A 107 9.92 17.61 -5.33
N THR A 108 11.02 18.22 -5.75
CA THR A 108 11.27 18.56 -7.17
C THR A 108 11.34 17.30 -8.02
N ALA A 109 11.98 16.24 -7.53
CA ALA A 109 12.09 14.97 -8.24
C ALA A 109 10.72 14.31 -8.50
N ILE A 110 9.78 14.42 -7.55
CA ILE A 110 8.42 13.87 -7.69
C ILE A 110 7.52 14.82 -8.50
N SER A 111 7.58 16.11 -8.18
CA SER A 111 6.58 17.09 -8.62
C SER A 111 6.95 17.90 -9.86
N ASN A 112 8.24 17.90 -10.22
CA ASN A 112 8.86 18.86 -11.14
C ASN A 112 8.65 20.34 -10.72
N SER A 113 8.38 20.59 -9.44
CA SER A 113 8.19 21.93 -8.86
C SER A 113 9.29 22.26 -7.86
N LYS A 114 9.80 23.49 -7.94
CA LYS A 114 10.80 24.03 -7.00
C LYS A 114 10.18 24.56 -5.70
N ALA A 115 8.85 24.48 -5.55
CA ALA A 115 8.15 24.92 -4.35
C ALA A 115 8.52 24.05 -3.14
N PHE A 116 8.24 24.55 -1.94
CA PHE A 116 8.27 23.72 -0.75
C PHE A 116 6.91 23.03 -0.58
N PRO A 117 6.85 21.70 -0.31
CA PRO A 117 5.58 21.02 -0.09
C PRO A 117 4.87 21.53 1.17
N ASN A 118 3.56 21.74 1.07
CA ASN A 118 2.72 22.04 2.24
C ASN A 118 2.16 20.78 2.92
N ARG A 119 2.43 19.59 2.35
CA ARG A 119 2.02 18.28 2.86
C ARG A 119 3.10 17.23 2.64
N TRP A 120 3.19 16.27 3.54
CA TRP A 120 4.12 15.15 3.44
C TRP A 120 3.67 14.18 2.35
N ILE A 121 4.39 14.16 1.25
CA ILE A 121 4.11 13.30 0.09
C ILE A 121 5.21 12.26 -0.15
N PHE A 122 6.02 11.95 0.87
CA PHE A 122 7.20 11.07 0.71
C PHE A 122 7.01 9.70 1.34
N ASN A 123 5.86 9.42 1.95
CA ASN A 123 5.61 8.13 2.60
C ASN A 123 5.38 7.06 1.53
N ASP A 124 6.17 5.98 1.59
CA ASP A 124 6.20 4.92 0.57
C ASP A 124 4.89 4.14 0.44
N PHE A 125 4.01 4.27 1.44
CA PHE A 125 2.71 3.59 1.52
C PHE A 125 1.52 4.50 1.19
N GLY A 126 1.78 5.72 0.70
CA GLY A 126 0.77 6.65 0.23
C GLY A 126 -0.30 7.00 1.25
N HIS A 127 -1.48 7.41 0.78
CA HIS A 127 -2.55 7.92 1.66
C HIS A 127 -3.25 6.82 2.47
N THR A 128 -3.19 5.56 2.02
CA THR A 128 -3.82 4.42 2.69
C THR A 128 -3.11 3.11 2.37
N SER A 129 -3.17 2.18 3.31
CA SER A 129 -2.67 0.83 3.18
C SER A 129 -3.71 -0.17 3.67
N VAL A 130 -3.79 -1.32 3.01
CA VAL A 130 -4.58 -2.48 3.45
C VAL A 130 -3.63 -3.54 3.97
N LYS A 131 -3.74 -3.84 5.26
CA LYS A 131 -2.94 -4.85 5.93
C LYS A 131 -3.74 -6.12 6.10
N TYR A 132 -3.10 -7.26 5.87
CA TYR A 132 -3.72 -8.57 5.95
C TYR A 132 -2.83 -9.58 6.67
N PHE A 133 -3.43 -10.66 7.12
CA PHE A 133 -2.75 -11.77 7.80
C PHE A 133 -3.10 -13.09 7.13
N LYS A 134 -2.24 -14.09 7.33
CA LYS A 134 -2.54 -15.45 6.90
C LYS A 134 -3.44 -16.12 7.94
N ASP A 135 -4.63 -16.50 7.51
CA ASP A 135 -5.62 -17.23 8.31
C ASP A 135 -5.37 -18.74 8.12
N ASN A 136 -4.76 -19.37 9.12
CA ASN A 136 -4.32 -20.76 9.08
C ASN A 136 -5.41 -21.73 9.54
N ASN A 137 -6.39 -21.27 10.32
CA ASN A 137 -7.47 -22.10 10.85
C ASN A 137 -8.84 -21.84 10.18
N HIS A 138 -8.87 -20.91 9.21
CA HIS A 138 -10.04 -20.54 8.42
C HIS A 138 -11.18 -19.97 9.27
N ASN A 139 -10.87 -19.15 10.27
CA ASN A 139 -11.86 -18.51 11.14
C ASN A 139 -12.00 -16.99 10.91
N TRP A 140 -11.21 -16.41 10.01
CA TRP A 140 -11.16 -14.99 9.66
C TRP A 140 -10.89 -14.05 10.84
N LYS A 141 -10.22 -14.52 11.90
CA LYS A 141 -9.82 -13.76 13.07
C LYS A 141 -8.31 -13.89 13.21
N LEU A 142 -7.65 -12.77 13.52
CA LEU A 142 -6.23 -12.79 13.84
C LEU A 142 -6.07 -13.40 15.24
N ASP A 143 -5.76 -14.69 15.32
CA ASP A 143 -5.55 -15.41 16.58
C ASP A 143 -4.46 -16.49 16.53
N GLY A 144 -4.19 -17.11 17.69
CA GLY A 144 -3.17 -18.14 17.83
C GLY A 144 -1.76 -17.65 17.46
N LYS A 145 -1.20 -18.23 16.39
CA LYS A 145 0.16 -17.91 15.88
C LYS A 145 0.14 -17.04 14.61
N GLU A 146 -1.01 -16.49 14.26
CA GLU A 146 -1.16 -15.68 13.07
C GLU A 146 -0.59 -14.29 13.27
N GLN A 147 -0.03 -13.73 12.19
CA GLN A 147 0.60 -12.42 12.22
C GLN A 147 0.23 -11.64 10.97
N VAL A 148 0.11 -10.32 11.15
CA VAL A 148 -0.02 -9.39 10.03
C VAL A 148 1.27 -9.46 9.21
N LEU A 149 1.14 -9.62 7.89
CA LEU A 149 2.28 -9.64 7.00
C LEU A 149 2.92 -8.25 6.90
N GLY A 150 4.21 -8.23 6.52
CA GLY A 150 4.90 -7.00 6.12
C GLY A 150 4.45 -6.45 4.76
N ASP A 151 3.75 -7.28 3.98
CA ASP A 151 3.22 -6.94 2.65
C ASP A 151 1.83 -6.31 2.77
N PHE A 152 1.61 -5.20 2.08
CA PHE A 152 0.34 -4.47 2.07
C PHE A 152 -0.18 -4.25 0.64
N ILE A 153 -1.47 -3.96 0.51
CA ILE A 153 -1.96 -3.26 -0.68
C ILE A 153 -1.83 -1.76 -0.42
N HIS A 154 -1.11 -1.03 -1.27
CA HIS A 154 -0.92 0.41 -1.09
C HIS A 154 -0.62 1.11 -2.41
N THR A 155 -0.52 2.43 -2.35
CA THR A 155 -0.14 3.33 -3.45
C THR A 155 1.29 3.80 -3.26
N THR A 156 1.89 4.40 -4.29
CA THR A 156 3.26 4.92 -4.22
C THR A 156 3.29 6.46 -4.28
N PRO A 157 4.33 7.12 -3.73
CA PRO A 157 4.42 8.57 -3.75
C PRO A 157 4.26 9.26 -5.12
N PRO A 158 4.91 8.78 -6.20
CA PRO A 158 4.73 9.39 -7.51
C PRO A 158 3.29 9.25 -8.04
N ASP A 159 2.64 8.11 -7.80
CA ASP A 159 1.28 7.83 -8.28
C ASP A 159 0.25 8.71 -7.55
N GLU A 160 0.44 8.91 -6.25
CA GLU A 160 -0.35 9.82 -5.43
C GLU A 160 -0.22 11.27 -5.91
N TYR A 161 1.01 11.71 -6.18
CA TYR A 161 1.23 13.06 -6.70
C TYR A 161 0.54 13.25 -8.06
N LEU A 162 0.71 12.32 -9.00
CA LEU A 162 0.04 12.37 -10.30
C LEU A 162 -1.48 12.44 -10.16
N THR A 163 -2.05 11.67 -9.23
CA THR A 163 -3.49 11.73 -8.92
C THR A 163 -3.88 13.11 -8.40
N SER A 164 -3.11 13.70 -7.49
CA SER A 164 -3.40 15.01 -6.87
C SER A 164 -3.45 16.17 -7.87
N ILE A 165 -2.78 16.04 -9.02
CA ILE A 165 -2.77 17.04 -10.10
C ILE A 165 -3.64 16.62 -11.30
N ASN A 166 -4.61 15.72 -11.10
CA ASN A 166 -5.54 15.22 -12.12
C ASN A 166 -4.85 14.54 -13.32
N LYS A 167 -3.67 13.93 -13.11
CA LYS A 167 -2.92 13.15 -14.10
C LYS A 167 -2.89 11.65 -13.77
N GLY A 168 -3.84 11.16 -12.98
CA GLY A 168 -3.91 9.75 -12.58
C GLY A 168 -4.00 8.76 -13.75
N SER A 169 -4.51 9.19 -14.92
CA SER A 169 -4.52 8.39 -16.15
C SER A 169 -3.13 8.08 -16.71
N GLN A 170 -2.08 8.79 -16.27
CA GLN A 170 -0.69 8.59 -16.69
C GLN A 170 0.07 7.59 -15.81
N ILE A 171 -0.55 7.10 -14.73
CA ILE A 171 0.09 6.20 -13.79
C ILE A 171 0.45 4.87 -14.48
N LYS A 172 1.73 4.52 -14.39
CA LYS A 172 2.24 3.20 -14.74
C LYS A 172 2.75 2.55 -13.46
N LEU A 173 1.98 1.60 -12.94
CA LEU A 173 2.35 0.87 -11.73
C LEU A 173 3.67 0.13 -11.95
N SER A 174 4.48 0.08 -10.90
CA SER A 174 5.82 -0.51 -10.94
C SER A 174 5.97 -1.63 -9.90
N GLU A 175 6.95 -2.51 -10.15
CA GLU A 175 7.27 -3.63 -9.27
C GLU A 175 7.65 -3.19 -7.86
N SER A 176 7.02 -3.82 -6.88
CA SER A 176 7.27 -3.65 -5.45
C SER A 176 8.34 -4.61 -4.90
N HIS A 177 8.54 -4.57 -3.57
CA HIS A 177 9.32 -5.55 -2.81
C HIS A 177 8.43 -6.61 -2.12
N GLY A 178 7.31 -6.97 -2.76
CA GLY A 178 6.36 -7.98 -2.26
C GLY A 178 4.98 -7.42 -1.91
N CYS A 179 4.84 -6.10 -1.76
CA CYS A 179 3.55 -5.43 -1.63
C CYS A 179 2.74 -5.43 -2.94
N ILE A 180 1.46 -5.11 -2.88
CA ILE A 180 0.59 -4.97 -4.05
C ILE A 180 0.34 -3.48 -4.28
N HIS A 181 0.98 -2.92 -5.29
CA HIS A 181 0.77 -1.54 -5.71
C HIS A 181 -0.51 -1.39 -6.53
N VAL A 182 -1.29 -0.37 -6.24
CA VAL A 182 -2.54 -0.03 -6.94
C VAL A 182 -2.62 1.48 -7.18
N LYS A 183 -3.48 1.91 -8.12
CA LYS A 183 -3.68 3.35 -8.34
C LYS A 183 -4.47 3.96 -7.17
N PRO A 184 -4.22 5.24 -6.82
CA PRO A 184 -4.91 5.89 -5.70
C PRO A 184 -6.44 5.91 -5.80
N LEU A 185 -7.00 6.24 -6.96
CA LEU A 185 -8.46 6.23 -7.13
C LEU A 185 -9.05 4.82 -7.11
N ASP A 186 -8.29 3.81 -7.54
CA ASP A 186 -8.73 2.41 -7.56
C ASP A 186 -8.81 1.85 -6.13
N ILE A 187 -7.82 2.15 -5.27
CA ILE A 187 -7.87 1.72 -3.86
C ILE A 187 -9.02 2.39 -3.11
N ASP A 188 -9.26 3.68 -3.35
CA ASP A 188 -10.40 4.41 -2.79
C ASP A 188 -11.73 3.80 -3.24
N THR A 189 -11.85 3.48 -4.53
CA THR A 189 -13.04 2.84 -5.10
C THR A 189 -13.26 1.45 -4.51
N MET A 190 -12.20 0.66 -4.35
CA MET A 190 -12.29 -0.67 -3.76
C MET A 190 -12.66 -0.63 -2.27
N ILE A 191 -12.17 0.35 -1.51
CA ILE A 191 -12.54 0.57 -0.11
C ILE A 191 -13.99 1.06 -0.01
N GLY A 192 -14.37 2.07 -0.80
CA GLY A 192 -15.69 2.69 -0.79
C GLY A 192 -16.82 1.72 -1.17
N ASN A 193 -16.55 0.79 -2.09
CA ASN A 193 -17.48 -0.29 -2.45
C ASN A 193 -17.49 -1.47 -1.45
N GLY A 194 -16.65 -1.44 -0.42
CA GLY A 194 -16.55 -2.50 0.59
C GLY A 194 -15.84 -3.77 0.12
N TYR A 195 -15.13 -3.73 -1.03
CA TYR A 195 -14.32 -4.84 -1.52
C TYR A 195 -13.08 -5.04 -0.64
N LEU A 196 -12.38 -3.96 -0.36
CA LEU A 196 -11.33 -3.91 0.65
C LEU A 196 -11.95 -3.51 1.98
N LYS A 197 -12.28 -4.51 2.81
CA LYS A 197 -12.89 -4.33 4.12
C LYS A 197 -12.36 -5.38 5.10
N LYS A 198 -12.19 -5.00 6.37
CA LYS A 198 -11.80 -5.93 7.44
C LYS A 198 -12.67 -7.19 7.43
N GLY A 199 -12.02 -8.36 7.43
CA GLY A 199 -12.67 -9.67 7.39
C GLY A 199 -12.93 -10.22 5.99
N ASN A 200 -12.81 -9.43 4.93
CA ASN A 200 -12.82 -9.95 3.56
C ASN A 200 -11.51 -10.68 3.27
N THR A 201 -11.58 -11.64 2.34
CA THR A 201 -10.42 -12.44 1.91
C THR A 201 -9.65 -11.75 0.79
N ILE A 202 -8.32 -11.83 0.87
CA ILE A 202 -7.41 -11.57 -0.25
C ILE A 202 -6.77 -12.91 -0.66
N GLU A 203 -6.80 -13.25 -1.94
CA GLU A 203 -6.07 -14.40 -2.49
C GLU A 203 -5.01 -13.90 -3.46
N VAL A 204 -3.74 -14.19 -3.19
CA VAL A 204 -2.65 -13.97 -4.13
C VAL A 204 -2.44 -15.27 -4.89
N HIS A 205 -2.64 -15.20 -6.19
CA HIS A 205 -2.52 -16.33 -7.12
C HIS A 205 -1.08 -16.56 -7.56
N SER A 206 -0.84 -17.71 -8.20
CA SER A 206 0.46 -18.04 -8.78
C SER A 206 0.83 -17.09 -9.92
N TYR A 207 2.12 -16.78 -10.06
CA TYR A 207 2.65 -16.02 -11.21
C TYR A 207 2.45 -16.75 -12.54
N THR A 208 2.21 -18.06 -12.50
CA THR A 208 2.02 -18.89 -13.70
C THR A 208 0.61 -18.80 -14.27
N GLU A 209 -0.35 -18.24 -13.54
CA GLU A 209 -1.73 -18.09 -14.02
C GLU A 209 -1.80 -17.12 -15.20
N ARG A 210 -2.49 -17.55 -16.26
CA ARG A 210 -2.57 -16.83 -17.54
C ARG A 210 -3.95 -16.21 -17.82
N MET A 211 -4.93 -16.48 -16.97
CA MET A 211 -6.28 -15.94 -17.11
C MET A 211 -6.94 -15.70 -15.76
N ILE A 212 -7.85 -14.73 -15.70
CA ILE A 212 -8.69 -14.45 -14.54
C ILE A 212 -10.04 -15.14 -14.72
N PRO A 213 -10.37 -16.19 -13.96
CA PRO A 213 -11.64 -16.89 -14.05
C PRO A 213 -12.85 -15.95 -13.91
N VAL A 214 -13.93 -16.23 -14.66
CA VAL A 214 -15.19 -15.47 -14.50
C VAL A 214 -15.95 -15.95 -13.26
N SER A 215 -15.84 -17.23 -12.93
CA SER A 215 -16.48 -17.83 -11.76
C SER A 215 -15.63 -18.97 -11.23
N LEU A 216 -15.67 -19.18 -9.91
CA LEU A 216 -15.04 -20.30 -9.23
C LEU A 216 -16.03 -20.92 -8.24
N THR A 217 -15.80 -22.19 -7.90
CA THR A 217 -16.51 -22.86 -6.81
C THR A 217 -15.54 -23.11 -5.66
N ARG A 218 -15.94 -22.80 -4.44
CA ARG A 218 -15.11 -22.97 -3.23
C ARG A 218 -15.87 -23.75 -2.17
N SER A 219 -15.15 -24.55 -1.39
CA SER A 219 -15.68 -25.18 -0.16
C SER A 219 -15.60 -24.26 1.06
N ILE A 220 -14.72 -23.26 1.03
CA ILE A 220 -14.46 -22.31 2.11
C ILE A 220 -14.42 -20.89 1.51
N ALA A 221 -15.42 -20.06 1.84
CA ALA A 221 -15.50 -18.66 1.44
C ALA A 221 -16.34 -17.87 2.45
N ARG A 222 -16.17 -16.55 2.47
CA ARG A 222 -16.94 -15.66 3.35
C ARG A 222 -17.58 -14.52 2.55
N PRO A 223 -18.92 -14.42 2.51
CA PRO A 223 -19.59 -13.26 1.92
C PRO A 223 -19.22 -11.93 2.59
N PRO A 224 -19.31 -10.80 1.86
CA PRO A 224 -19.87 -10.68 0.51
C PRO A 224 -18.84 -10.75 -0.63
N PHE A 225 -17.55 -10.51 -0.36
CA PHE A 225 -16.54 -10.33 -1.40
C PHE A 225 -15.21 -11.04 -1.10
N GLU A 226 -14.54 -11.44 -2.17
CA GLU A 226 -13.12 -11.81 -2.17
C GLU A 226 -12.36 -10.95 -3.17
N VAL A 227 -11.12 -10.62 -2.81
CA VAL A 227 -10.20 -9.84 -3.65
C VAL A 227 -9.08 -10.77 -4.09
N HIS A 228 -8.93 -11.00 -5.38
CA HIS A 228 -7.95 -11.94 -5.92
C HIS A 228 -6.89 -11.15 -6.69
N PHE A 229 -5.63 -11.27 -6.32
CA PHE A 229 -4.51 -10.66 -7.01
C PHE A 229 -3.78 -11.68 -7.87
N TYR A 230 -3.67 -11.39 -9.17
CA TYR A 230 -2.97 -12.20 -10.17
C TYR A 230 -1.67 -11.50 -10.55
N PRO A 231 -0.55 -11.80 -9.85
CA PRO A 231 0.69 -11.05 -10.06
C PRO A 231 1.26 -11.22 -11.47
N GLY A 232 1.08 -12.38 -12.11
CA GLY A 232 1.51 -12.62 -13.49
C GLY A 232 0.70 -11.88 -14.56
N LEU A 233 -0.45 -11.33 -14.20
CA LEU A 233 -1.35 -10.59 -15.09
C LEU A 233 -1.43 -9.09 -14.75
N PHE A 234 -0.80 -8.67 -13.64
CA PHE A 234 -0.86 -7.31 -13.12
C PHE A 234 -2.29 -6.81 -12.85
N LYS A 235 -3.12 -7.67 -12.25
CA LYS A 235 -4.54 -7.41 -12.02
C LYS A 235 -5.00 -7.84 -10.64
N ILE A 236 -5.89 -7.04 -10.06
CA ILE A 236 -6.80 -7.46 -9.01
C ILE A 236 -8.17 -7.75 -9.64
N ALA A 237 -8.79 -8.87 -9.29
CA ALA A 237 -10.17 -9.17 -9.61
C ALA A 237 -11.01 -9.19 -8.33
N ILE A 238 -12.21 -8.62 -8.40
CA ILE A 238 -13.18 -8.63 -7.30
C ILE A 238 -14.23 -9.68 -7.60
N TYR A 239 -14.44 -10.58 -6.65
CA TYR A 239 -15.47 -11.61 -6.74
C TYR A 239 -16.56 -11.39 -5.69
N ARG A 240 -17.83 -11.54 -6.11
CA ARG A 240 -18.98 -11.66 -5.20
C ARG A 240 -19.13 -13.11 -4.77
N VAL A 241 -19.26 -13.34 -3.47
CA VAL A 241 -19.46 -14.67 -2.88
C VAL A 241 -20.94 -14.91 -2.62
N SER A 242 -21.45 -16.02 -3.13
CA SER A 242 -22.82 -16.50 -2.90
C SER A 242 -22.81 -17.94 -2.41
N ILE A 243 -23.67 -18.27 -1.45
CA ILE A 243 -23.85 -19.65 -1.01
C ILE A 243 -24.63 -20.39 -2.10
N LYS A 244 -24.09 -21.50 -2.62
CA LYS A 244 -24.87 -22.42 -3.45
C LYS A 244 -25.81 -23.17 -2.51
N LYS A 245 -27.11 -22.96 -2.70
CA LYS A 245 -28.16 -23.75 -2.07
C LYS A 245 -28.14 -25.17 -2.62
#